data_AF-A0A8K0PRW7-F1
#
_entry.id   AF-A0A8K0PRW7-F1
#
_cell.length_a   1.000
_cell.length_b   1.000
_cell.length_c   1.000
_cell.angle_alpha   90.00
_cell.angle_beta   90.00
_cell.angle_gamma   90.00
#
_symmetry.space_group_name_H-M   'P 1'
#
loop_
_entity.id
_entity.type
_entity.pdbx_description
1 polymer ?
#
loop_
_entity_poly.entity_id
_entity_poly.type
_entity_poly.pdbx_seq_one_letter_code
_entity_poly.pdbx_strand_id
1 'polypeptide(L)'
;MSATTQSSLSVPFLDSVGEEDEHGPDSKALARPWMSYWPPQAGSEVYLLLQQTAPEALSWRFNPTRPFDRPWQTWVKAAISAGKPCVSRVLSPGSASDGCSMPTSETTPAPSQRLGASRPRPSGDADNNTDRELRTQRLDAEIAALGLPFVAPQQLNYLSDDSLYDVAKPFHTRLPFLGEIRRSNITGQGYSGIRIHDLSDHEDEFTLDISGFQYLRVPTVVRDWTKEAVESHYLPEMETWLKGFFGAQRVHIYAYTFRCDNRERTSTEHWVGPFMRAHCDVSLNSGLRRLDLHLPHDADQIKKGRWRMVGLWRALTGPHQDQPLAVLDNRSLVQDDLTPADIVFPHYCDEGYEVRYSPLHRWFYKQRMTSDDALMFKLYDSSSDVSRFCPHSAFIDPTVPPDTPQRASVELRAIVID
;
A
#
# COMPACT_ATOMS: atom_id res chain seq x y z
N MET A 1 -39.96 -21.20 10.20
CA MET A 1 -38.55 -21.62 10.38
C MET A 1 -38.02 -22.07 9.03
N SER A 2 -37.27 -21.21 8.35
CA SER A 2 -36.47 -21.65 7.19
C SER A 2 -35.09 -21.05 7.40
N ALA A 3 -34.21 -21.85 7.98
CA ALA A 3 -32.80 -21.53 8.14
C ALA A 3 -32.17 -21.72 6.77
N THR A 4 -31.93 -20.63 6.06
CA THR A 4 -31.09 -20.62 4.87
C THR A 4 -29.68 -20.95 5.35
N THR A 5 -29.21 -22.16 5.09
CA THR A 5 -27.82 -22.55 5.24
C THR A 5 -26.98 -21.68 4.32
N GLN A 6 -26.46 -20.57 4.85
CA GLN A 6 -25.34 -19.86 4.24
C GLN A 6 -24.19 -20.86 4.16
N SER A 7 -23.97 -21.40 2.96
CA SER A 7 -22.73 -22.07 2.60
C SER A 7 -21.58 -21.18 3.06
N SER A 8 -20.77 -21.68 3.99
CA SER A 8 -19.59 -20.99 4.47
C SER A 8 -18.62 -20.86 3.29
N LEU A 9 -18.64 -19.70 2.64
CA LEU A 9 -17.71 -19.30 1.59
C LEU A 9 -16.30 -19.32 2.19
N SER A 10 -15.61 -20.46 2.08
CA SER A 10 -14.18 -20.55 2.33
C SER A 10 -13.48 -20.49 0.98
N VAL A 11 -12.94 -19.33 0.62
CA VAL A 11 -12.01 -19.25 -0.50
C VAL A 11 -10.76 -20.05 -0.07
N PRO A 12 -10.28 -21.04 -0.85
CA PRO A 12 -9.00 -21.69 -0.59
C PRO A 12 -7.90 -20.63 -0.56
N PHE A 13 -6.76 -20.92 0.09
CA PHE A 13 -5.62 -19.98 0.08
C PHE A 13 -5.31 -19.62 -1.38
N LEU A 14 -5.59 -18.37 -1.76
CA LEU A 14 -5.30 -17.88 -3.10
C LEU A 14 -3.80 -17.62 -3.16
N ASP A 15 -3.08 -18.67 -3.53
CA ASP A 15 -1.70 -18.55 -4.01
C ASP A 15 -1.73 -18.13 -5.48
N SER A 16 -0.61 -17.62 -5.97
CA SER A 16 -0.38 -17.31 -7.38
C SER A 16 -0.45 -18.59 -8.21
N VAL A 17 -1.65 -18.94 -8.69
CA VAL A 17 -1.77 -19.91 -9.79
C VAL A 17 -1.40 -19.15 -11.07
N GLY A 18 -0.17 -19.35 -11.53
CA GLY A 18 0.35 -18.76 -12.76
C GLY A 18 0.86 -17.32 -12.58
N GLU A 19 2.08 -17.17 -12.08
CA GLU A 19 2.93 -16.06 -12.55
C GLU A 19 3.25 -16.39 -14.02
N GLU A 20 2.38 -15.99 -14.96
CA GLU A 20 2.93 -15.45 -16.21
C GLU A 20 3.63 -14.18 -15.75
N ASP A 21 4.90 -14.31 -15.35
CA ASP A 21 5.73 -13.18 -15.00
C ASP A 21 5.51 -12.11 -16.06
N GLU A 22 5.23 -10.87 -15.63
CA GLU A 22 5.04 -9.72 -16.55
C GLU A 22 6.24 -9.53 -17.50
N HIS A 23 7.35 -10.25 -17.24
CA HIS A 23 8.59 -10.31 -18.01
C HIS A 23 8.62 -11.44 -19.06
N GLY A 24 7.52 -12.14 -19.30
CA GLY A 24 7.40 -13.17 -20.33
C GLY A 24 7.92 -14.56 -19.93
N PRO A 25 7.81 -15.55 -20.84
CA PRO A 25 8.09 -16.97 -20.55
C PRO A 25 9.55 -17.30 -20.20
N ASP A 26 10.49 -16.36 -20.40
CA ASP A 26 11.92 -16.52 -20.13
C ASP A 26 12.36 -15.96 -18.76
N SER A 27 11.43 -15.39 -17.98
CA SER A 27 11.69 -14.92 -16.62
C SER A 27 12.06 -16.09 -15.71
N LYS A 28 13.23 -16.01 -15.07
CA LYS A 28 13.58 -16.94 -14.01
C LYS A 28 12.70 -16.62 -12.81
N ALA A 29 11.79 -17.54 -12.47
CA ALA A 29 10.96 -17.40 -11.27
C ALA A 29 11.83 -17.10 -10.04
N LEU A 30 11.61 -15.95 -9.41
CA LEU A 30 12.34 -15.55 -8.21
C LEU A 30 11.99 -16.48 -7.05
N ALA A 31 12.95 -16.76 -6.17
CA ALA A 31 12.65 -17.48 -4.94
C ALA A 31 11.66 -16.67 -4.10
N ARG A 32 10.59 -17.29 -3.61
CA ARG A 32 9.62 -16.70 -2.68
C ARG A 32 9.88 -17.27 -1.30
N PRO A 33 10.73 -16.65 -0.46
CA PRO A 33 11.28 -17.31 0.74
C PRO A 33 10.20 -17.77 1.71
N TRP A 34 9.07 -17.07 1.74
CA TRP A 34 7.96 -17.37 2.62
C TRP A 34 7.24 -18.68 2.33
N MET A 35 7.31 -19.18 1.09
CA MET A 35 6.67 -20.44 0.69
C MET A 35 7.31 -21.67 1.36
N SER A 36 8.51 -21.51 1.92
CA SER A 36 9.16 -22.57 2.70
C SER A 36 8.43 -22.90 4.01
N TYR A 37 7.56 -22.00 4.48
CA TYR A 37 6.87 -22.13 5.77
C TYR A 37 5.37 -21.80 5.74
N TRP A 38 4.84 -21.32 4.61
CA TRP A 38 3.41 -20.98 4.46
C TRP A 38 2.86 -21.36 3.08
N PRO A 39 1.63 -21.90 2.97
CA PRO A 39 0.76 -22.34 4.06
C PRO A 39 1.38 -23.53 4.82
N PRO A 40 1.16 -23.62 6.14
CA PRO A 40 1.88 -24.59 6.96
C PRO A 40 1.34 -26.00 6.72
N GLN A 41 2.24 -26.94 6.41
CA GLN A 41 1.88 -28.36 6.26
C GLN A 41 1.55 -28.99 7.61
N ALA A 42 0.56 -29.88 7.66
CA ALA A 42 0.22 -30.60 8.88
C ALA A 42 1.43 -31.35 9.44
N GLY A 43 1.76 -31.11 10.72
CA GLY A 43 2.93 -31.69 11.39
C GLY A 43 4.24 -30.92 11.22
N SER A 44 4.29 -29.87 10.39
CA SER A 44 5.45 -28.96 10.34
C SER A 44 5.60 -28.18 11.65
N GLU A 45 6.81 -27.68 11.92
CA GLU A 45 7.09 -26.88 13.13
C GLU A 45 6.17 -25.66 13.24
N VAL A 46 5.94 -24.96 12.13
CA VAL A 46 5.03 -23.80 12.06
C VAL A 46 3.59 -24.21 12.32
N TYR A 47 3.14 -25.34 11.78
CA TYR A 47 1.79 -25.85 12.05
C TYR A 47 1.60 -26.17 13.54
N LEU A 48 2.53 -26.90 14.15
CA LEU A 48 2.48 -27.26 15.57
C LEU A 48 2.53 -26.02 16.47
N LEU A 49 3.34 -25.01 16.11
CA LEU A 49 3.40 -23.73 16.82
C LEU A 49 2.05 -23.01 16.76
N LEU A 50 1.43 -22.93 15.58
CA LEU A 50 0.13 -22.27 15.44
C LEU A 50 -0.97 -23.02 16.20
N GLN A 51 -0.97 -24.35 16.22
CA GLN A 51 -1.92 -25.12 17.04
C GLN A 51 -1.86 -24.74 18.53
N GLN A 52 -0.68 -24.42 19.04
CA GLN A 52 -0.48 -24.03 20.43
C GLN A 52 -0.77 -22.54 20.68
N THR A 53 -0.39 -21.67 19.75
CA THR A 53 -0.39 -20.21 19.95
C THR A 53 -1.62 -19.52 19.38
N ALA A 54 -2.00 -19.83 18.13
CA ALA A 54 -3.08 -19.21 17.39
C ALA A 54 -3.78 -20.23 16.47
N PRO A 55 -4.50 -21.24 17.02
CA PRO A 55 -5.15 -22.28 16.22
C PRO A 55 -6.18 -21.71 15.23
N GLU A 56 -6.71 -20.52 15.50
CA GLU A 56 -7.58 -19.76 14.61
C GLU A 56 -6.91 -19.43 13.27
N ALA A 57 -5.58 -19.31 13.23
CA ALA A 57 -4.84 -19.07 11.99
C ALA A 57 -4.94 -20.23 10.99
N LEU A 58 -5.21 -21.45 11.48
CA LEU A 58 -5.33 -22.65 10.65
C LEU A 58 -6.76 -22.82 10.10
N SER A 59 -7.77 -22.36 10.84
CA SER A 59 -9.18 -22.57 10.53
C SER A 59 -9.90 -21.35 9.96
N TRP A 60 -9.43 -20.13 10.22
CA TRP A 60 -10.08 -18.91 9.77
C TRP A 60 -10.05 -18.76 8.25
N ARG A 61 -11.13 -18.23 7.67
CA ARG A 61 -11.29 -18.02 6.23
C ARG A 61 -11.93 -16.65 5.98
N PHE A 62 -11.51 -16.01 4.89
CA PHE A 62 -12.05 -14.72 4.47
C PHE A 62 -13.52 -14.84 4.06
N ASN A 63 -14.34 -13.87 4.49
CA ASN A 63 -15.74 -13.76 4.10
C ASN A 63 -15.93 -12.45 3.31
N PRO A 64 -16.26 -12.52 2.00
CA PRO A 64 -16.43 -11.31 1.17
C PRO A 64 -17.59 -10.40 1.62
N THR A 65 -18.55 -10.93 2.39
CA THR A 65 -19.65 -10.12 2.97
C THR A 65 -19.24 -9.36 4.23
N ARG A 66 -18.07 -9.67 4.80
CA ARG A 66 -17.50 -9.01 5.97
C ARG A 66 -16.04 -8.60 5.69
N PRO A 67 -15.79 -7.71 4.70
CA PRO A 67 -14.45 -7.43 4.20
C PRO A 67 -13.53 -6.75 5.23
N PHE A 68 -14.09 -6.18 6.30
CA PHE A 68 -13.35 -5.51 7.38
C PHE A 68 -12.96 -6.43 8.54
N ASP A 69 -13.39 -7.70 8.53
CA ASP A 69 -13.00 -8.66 9.56
C ASP A 69 -11.50 -8.98 9.45
N ARG A 70 -10.71 -8.49 10.40
CA ARG A 70 -9.26 -8.66 10.46
C ARG A 70 -8.78 -9.31 11.77
N PRO A 71 -9.29 -10.50 12.14
CA PRO A 71 -8.97 -11.11 13.43
C PRO A 71 -7.47 -11.40 13.62
N TRP A 72 -6.73 -11.58 12.52
CA TRP A 72 -5.28 -11.81 12.58
C TRP A 72 -4.47 -10.67 13.17
N GLN A 73 -5.01 -9.45 13.19
CA GLN A 73 -4.34 -8.30 13.82
C GLN A 73 -4.19 -8.47 15.34
N THR A 74 -5.06 -9.26 15.97
CA THR A 74 -5.08 -9.43 17.43
C THR A 74 -4.55 -10.78 17.89
N TRP A 75 -4.46 -11.80 17.02
CA TRP A 75 -4.01 -13.16 17.38
C TRP A 75 -2.71 -13.17 18.18
N VAL A 76 -1.70 -12.44 17.70
CA VAL A 76 -0.38 -12.33 18.33
C VAL A 76 -0.48 -11.73 19.73
N LYS A 77 -1.14 -10.57 19.86
CA LYS A 77 -1.30 -9.87 21.14
C LYS A 77 -2.10 -10.71 22.12
N ALA A 78 -3.19 -11.34 21.66
CA ALA A 78 -4.01 -12.23 22.46
C ALA A 78 -3.23 -13.45 22.96
N ALA A 79 -2.38 -14.05 22.12
CA ALA A 79 -1.51 -15.16 22.53
C ALA A 79 -0.53 -14.75 23.63
N ILE A 80 0.11 -13.58 23.49
CA ILE A 80 1.01 -13.01 24.51
C ILE A 80 0.25 -12.75 25.83
N SER A 81 -0.91 -12.07 25.77
CA SER A 81 -1.71 -11.75 26.95
C SER A 81 -2.23 -13.00 27.66
N ALA A 82 -2.46 -14.10 26.94
CA ALA A 82 -2.85 -15.38 27.48
C ALA A 82 -1.67 -16.23 28.00
N GLY A 83 -0.43 -15.70 27.97
CA GLY A 83 0.76 -16.42 28.44
C GLY A 83 1.16 -17.63 27.57
N LYS A 84 0.68 -17.70 26.32
CA LYS A 84 1.01 -18.80 25.41
C LYS A 84 2.50 -18.74 25.03
N PRO A 85 3.15 -19.88 24.77
CA PRO A 85 4.57 -19.94 24.42
C PRO A 85 4.82 -19.27 23.05
N CYS A 86 5.12 -17.99 23.10
CA CYS A 86 5.47 -17.17 21.95
C CYS A 86 7.00 -17.11 21.85
N VAL A 87 7.64 -18.23 21.55
CA VAL A 87 9.08 -18.38 21.75
C VAL A 87 9.86 -17.61 20.67
N SER A 88 10.60 -16.59 21.10
CA SER A 88 11.78 -16.06 20.42
C SER A 88 12.99 -16.91 20.81
N ARG A 89 13.30 -17.99 20.07
CA ARG A 89 14.53 -18.78 20.28
C ARG A 89 15.16 -19.24 18.97
N VAL A 90 15.71 -18.24 18.27
CA VAL A 90 17.08 -18.27 17.77
C VAL A 90 17.47 -19.52 16.93
N LEU A 91 17.17 -19.51 15.64
CA LEU A 91 18.14 -19.75 14.57
C LEU A 91 19.11 -18.55 14.57
N SER A 92 20.15 -18.61 15.41
CA SER A 92 21.16 -17.54 15.62
C SER A 92 22.12 -17.33 14.43
N PRO A 93 22.91 -16.22 14.37
CA PRO A 93 23.05 -15.16 15.38
C PRO A 93 23.07 -13.70 14.88
N GLY A 94 22.58 -12.75 15.71
CA GLY A 94 22.97 -11.33 15.63
C GLY A 94 22.04 -10.29 16.29
N SER A 95 22.01 -10.23 17.63
CA SER A 95 21.56 -9.13 18.52
C SER A 95 20.11 -8.60 18.47
N ALA A 96 19.56 -8.38 19.67
CA ALA A 96 18.14 -8.15 19.97
C ALA A 96 17.79 -6.70 20.38
N SER A 97 16.49 -6.52 20.65
CA SER A 97 15.71 -5.37 21.19
C SER A 97 15.04 -4.50 20.11
N ASP A 98 13.78 -4.08 20.19
CA ASP A 98 12.68 -4.28 21.14
C ASP A 98 11.38 -3.77 20.45
N GLY A 99 10.21 -4.27 20.86
CA GLY A 99 8.94 -3.56 20.70
C GLY A 99 8.08 -3.91 19.47
N CYS A 100 6.88 -4.43 19.75
CA CYS A 100 5.80 -4.65 18.79
C CYS A 100 5.23 -3.30 18.31
N SER A 101 5.92 -2.67 17.36
CA SER A 101 5.39 -1.64 16.48
C SER A 101 5.56 -2.12 15.05
N MET A 102 4.69 -1.70 14.11
CA MET A 102 4.96 -1.89 12.68
C MET A 102 6.40 -1.42 12.41
N PRO A 103 7.32 -2.28 11.97
CA PRO A 103 8.68 -1.85 11.78
C PRO A 103 8.65 -0.77 10.70
N THR A 104 9.13 0.42 11.04
CA THR A 104 9.87 1.23 10.10
C THR A 104 11.01 0.35 9.60
N SER A 105 10.72 -0.42 8.55
CA SER A 105 11.68 -1.18 7.75
C SER A 105 13.00 -0.42 7.70
N GLU A 106 14.08 -1.09 8.10
CA GLU A 106 15.43 -0.55 8.14
C GLU A 106 15.68 0.27 6.87
N THR A 107 15.90 1.57 7.09
CA THR A 107 16.18 2.52 6.02
C THR A 107 17.65 2.86 6.14
N THR A 108 18.42 2.48 5.14
CA THR A 108 19.82 2.86 5.07
C THR A 108 19.90 4.34 4.66
N PRO A 109 20.79 5.14 5.28
CA PRO A 109 21.02 6.53 4.88
C PRO A 109 21.40 6.63 3.40
N ALA A 110 21.14 7.79 2.80
CA ALA A 110 21.54 8.07 1.43
C ALA A 110 23.04 7.80 1.22
N PRO A 111 23.44 7.13 0.12
CA PRO A 111 24.86 6.87 -0.15
C PRO A 111 25.63 8.18 -0.23
N SER A 112 26.63 8.33 0.63
CA SER A 112 27.58 9.44 0.57
C SER A 112 28.39 9.31 -0.71
N GLN A 113 28.10 10.15 -1.70
CA GLN A 113 28.77 10.27 -3.01
C GLN A 113 28.41 9.22 -4.08
N ARG A 114 27.33 9.51 -4.82
CA ARG A 114 27.27 9.71 -6.29
C ARG A 114 25.81 9.65 -6.71
N LEU A 115 25.24 10.79 -7.14
CA LEU A 115 23.95 10.89 -7.84
C LEU A 115 23.99 10.22 -9.25
N GLY A 116 24.77 9.15 -9.45
CA GLY A 116 25.09 8.66 -10.80
C GLY A 116 25.59 7.23 -10.93
N ALA A 117 25.33 6.34 -9.96
CA ALA A 117 25.63 4.93 -10.15
C ALA A 117 24.58 4.05 -9.45
N SER A 118 23.31 4.18 -9.85
CA SER A 118 22.40 3.02 -9.81
C SER A 118 22.98 1.94 -10.72
N ARG A 119 22.89 0.67 -10.32
CA ARG A 119 23.32 -0.44 -11.18
C ARG A 119 22.71 -0.28 -12.57
N PRO A 120 23.46 -0.49 -13.67
CA PRO A 120 22.92 -0.35 -15.01
C PRO A 120 21.71 -1.29 -15.13
N ARG A 121 20.56 -0.68 -15.40
CA ARG A 121 19.29 -1.39 -15.47
C ARG A 121 19.38 -2.43 -16.59
N PRO A 122 18.76 -3.61 -16.45
CA PRO A 122 18.51 -4.44 -17.61
C PRO A 122 17.81 -3.57 -18.65
N SER A 123 18.25 -3.64 -19.90
CA SER A 123 17.75 -2.81 -20.99
C SER A 123 16.27 -3.08 -21.21
N GLY A 124 15.39 -2.37 -20.48
CA GLY A 124 14.05 -2.10 -20.94
C GLY A 124 14.16 -1.37 -22.29
N ASP A 125 13.18 -1.59 -23.17
CA ASP A 125 13.17 -1.02 -24.53
C ASP A 125 13.63 0.44 -24.50
N ALA A 126 14.71 0.76 -25.20
CA ALA A 126 15.30 2.11 -25.23
C ALA A 126 14.26 3.19 -25.59
N ASP A 127 13.22 2.77 -26.32
CA ASP A 127 12.06 3.57 -26.71
C ASP A 127 11.21 4.02 -25.51
N ASN A 128 11.01 3.15 -24.50
CA ASN A 128 10.22 3.46 -23.31
C ASN A 128 10.90 4.50 -22.42
N ASN A 129 12.23 4.45 -22.31
CA ASN A 129 12.98 5.44 -21.54
C ASN A 129 13.03 6.80 -22.25
N THR A 130 13.14 6.80 -23.59
CA THR A 130 13.09 8.03 -24.40
C THR A 130 11.72 8.70 -24.31
N ASP A 131 10.63 7.93 -24.39
CA ASP A 131 9.26 8.46 -24.21
C ASP A 131 9.05 9.02 -22.79
N ARG A 132 9.53 8.30 -21.76
CA ARG A 132 9.49 8.79 -20.37
C ARG A 132 10.20 10.13 -20.21
N GLU A 133 11.39 10.29 -20.78
CA GLU A 133 12.15 11.54 -20.71
C GLU A 133 11.37 12.70 -21.35
N LEU A 134 10.76 12.49 -22.53
CA LEU A 134 9.94 13.49 -23.20
C LEU A 134 8.69 13.85 -22.38
N ARG A 135 7.98 12.86 -21.82
CA ARG A 135 6.84 13.11 -20.92
C ARG A 135 7.24 13.87 -19.67
N THR A 136 8.39 13.53 -19.08
CA THR A 136 8.93 14.20 -17.89
C THR A 136 9.35 15.64 -18.20
N GLN A 137 9.96 15.90 -19.36
CA GLN A 137 10.32 17.25 -19.80
C GLN A 137 9.09 18.13 -20.00
N ARG A 138 8.01 17.59 -20.58
CA ARG A 138 6.72 18.31 -20.69
C ARG A 138 6.15 18.62 -19.31
N LEU A 139 6.15 17.64 -18.41
CA LEU A 139 5.71 17.83 -17.03
C LEU A 139 6.56 18.90 -16.30
N ASP A 140 7.88 18.91 -16.48
CA ASP A 140 8.76 19.95 -15.93
C ASP A 140 8.40 21.35 -16.44
N ALA A 141 8.08 21.47 -17.74
CA ALA A 141 7.64 22.73 -18.32
C ALA A 141 6.28 23.18 -17.78
N GLU A 142 5.33 22.26 -17.56
CA GLU A 142 4.04 22.53 -16.91
C GLU A 142 4.23 23.00 -15.46
N ILE A 143 5.02 22.28 -14.67
CA ILE A 143 5.37 22.67 -13.29
C ILE A 143 5.94 24.08 -13.26
N ALA A 144 6.86 24.41 -14.18
CA ALA A 144 7.47 25.72 -14.28
C ALA A 144 6.47 26.81 -14.71
N ALA A 145 5.57 26.50 -15.65
CA ALA A 145 4.54 27.43 -16.12
C ALA A 145 3.50 27.74 -15.04
N LEU A 146 3.14 26.75 -14.22
CA LEU A 146 2.26 26.91 -13.06
C LEU A 146 2.98 27.60 -11.88
N GLY A 147 4.31 27.63 -11.87
CA GLY A 147 5.09 28.23 -10.79
C GLY A 147 4.98 27.48 -9.47
N LEU A 148 4.77 26.15 -9.51
CA LEU A 148 4.50 25.36 -8.31
C LEU A 148 5.68 25.41 -7.32
N PRO A 149 5.46 25.87 -6.08
CA PRO A 149 6.49 25.79 -5.05
C PRO A 149 6.79 24.32 -4.71
N PHE A 150 7.91 24.06 -4.05
CA PHE A 150 8.26 22.73 -3.60
C PHE A 150 8.92 22.75 -2.24
N VAL A 151 8.80 21.62 -1.54
CA VAL A 151 9.60 21.29 -0.37
C VAL A 151 10.61 20.22 -0.72
N ALA A 152 11.71 20.19 0.02
CA ALA A 152 12.76 19.19 -0.13
C ALA A 152 12.99 18.51 1.22
N PRO A 153 12.32 17.38 1.51
CA PRO A 153 12.55 16.65 2.76
C PRO A 153 14.01 16.21 2.88
N GLN A 154 14.48 15.97 4.10
CA GLN A 154 15.82 15.43 4.36
C GLN A 154 16.07 14.16 3.54
N GLN A 155 15.05 13.31 3.45
CA GLN A 155 15.04 12.14 2.58
C GLN A 155 13.61 11.71 2.23
N LEU A 156 13.45 11.09 1.06
CA LEU A 156 12.29 10.26 0.70
C LEU A 156 12.77 8.83 0.48
N ASN A 157 12.06 7.83 1.01
CA ASN A 157 12.56 6.46 1.01
C ASN A 157 12.01 5.66 -0.17
N TYR A 158 12.89 4.93 -0.83
CA TYR A 158 12.59 4.00 -1.93
C TYR A 158 13.02 2.58 -1.54
N LEU A 159 12.75 1.60 -2.39
CA LEU A 159 13.39 0.30 -2.33
C LEU A 159 14.90 0.44 -2.53
N SER A 160 15.70 -0.25 -1.72
CA SER A 160 17.15 -0.28 -1.91
C SER A 160 17.55 -1.06 -3.17
N ASP A 161 18.66 -0.67 -3.80
CA ASP A 161 19.29 -1.43 -4.91
C ASP A 161 20.08 -2.63 -4.38
N ASP A 162 19.37 -3.62 -3.82
CA ASP A 162 19.94 -4.85 -3.24
C ASP A 162 19.92 -5.99 -4.27
N SER A 163 21.07 -6.66 -4.48
CA SER A 163 21.17 -7.81 -5.39
C SER A 163 20.38 -9.03 -4.91
N LEU A 164 19.93 -9.05 -3.65
CA LEU A 164 18.96 -10.03 -3.17
C LEU A 164 17.71 -10.08 -4.06
N TYR A 165 17.27 -8.93 -4.58
CA TYR A 165 16.07 -8.83 -5.41
C TYR A 165 16.24 -9.39 -6.83
N ASP A 166 17.47 -9.76 -7.22
CA ASP A 166 17.74 -10.50 -8.46
C ASP A 166 17.42 -12.00 -8.32
N VAL A 167 17.36 -12.52 -7.09
CA VAL A 167 17.23 -13.96 -6.82
C VAL A 167 16.06 -14.32 -5.89
N ALA A 168 15.58 -13.36 -5.11
CA ALA A 168 14.47 -13.54 -4.18
C ALA A 168 13.48 -12.38 -4.27
N LYS A 169 12.20 -12.71 -4.38
CA LYS A 169 11.14 -11.71 -4.45
C LYS A 169 11.05 -10.95 -3.12
N PRO A 170 10.91 -9.61 -3.16
CA PRO A 170 10.61 -8.85 -1.94
C PRO A 170 9.29 -9.33 -1.34
N PHE A 171 9.21 -9.40 -0.02
CA PHE A 171 7.97 -9.73 0.67
C PHE A 171 7.89 -9.05 2.03
N HIS A 172 6.66 -8.84 2.50
CA HIS A 172 6.34 -8.53 3.89
C HIS A 172 5.19 -9.43 4.37
N THR A 173 5.33 -9.99 5.57
CA THR A 173 4.33 -10.90 6.13
C THR A 173 3.52 -10.27 7.25
N ARG A 174 2.20 -10.51 7.19
CA ARG A 174 1.18 -10.19 8.21
C ARG A 174 0.78 -11.42 9.02
N LEU A 175 1.52 -12.52 8.88
CA LEU A 175 1.27 -13.77 9.59
C LEU A 175 1.50 -13.59 11.11
N PRO A 176 0.80 -14.36 11.96
CA PRO A 176 0.80 -14.18 13.40
C PRO A 176 2.05 -14.76 14.09
N PHE A 177 3.24 -14.54 13.52
CA PHE A 177 4.49 -15.10 14.04
C PHE A 177 5.19 -14.17 15.04
N LEU A 178 5.74 -14.79 16.07
CA LEU A 178 6.70 -14.24 17.01
C LEU A 178 7.90 -15.19 16.99
N GLY A 179 8.98 -14.81 16.29
CA GLY A 179 10.13 -15.71 16.13
C GLY A 179 11.07 -15.36 14.98
N GLU A 180 11.90 -16.33 14.58
CA GLU A 180 13.06 -16.20 13.67
C GLU A 180 12.74 -16.03 12.19
N ILE A 181 11.47 -16.16 11.82
CA ILE A 181 11.07 -15.91 10.44
C ILE A 181 11.10 -14.40 10.21
N ARG A 182 12.05 -13.95 9.39
CA ARG A 182 12.18 -12.55 9.00
C ARG A 182 10.84 -12.06 8.44
N ARG A 183 10.25 -11.03 9.08
CA ARG A 183 8.94 -10.47 8.69
C ARG A 183 8.93 -9.78 7.34
N SER A 184 10.11 -9.46 6.81
CA SER A 184 10.28 -8.79 5.53
C SER A 184 11.73 -8.91 5.09
N ASN A 185 11.99 -9.14 3.80
CA ASN A 185 13.31 -8.93 3.20
C ASN A 185 13.42 -7.58 2.46
N ILE A 186 12.40 -6.72 2.56
CA ILE A 186 12.39 -5.37 1.98
C ILE A 186 13.23 -4.43 2.84
N THR A 187 14.19 -3.77 2.20
CA THR A 187 15.06 -2.76 2.80
C THR A 187 14.80 -1.42 2.12
N GLY A 188 14.70 -0.35 2.91
CA GLY A 188 14.52 1.01 2.41
C GLY A 188 15.85 1.71 2.15
N GLN A 189 15.86 2.64 1.20
CA GLN A 189 16.97 3.55 0.95
C GLN A 189 16.46 4.99 0.88
N GLY A 190 17.00 5.86 1.72
CA GLY A 190 16.68 7.28 1.71
C GLY A 190 17.41 8.02 0.59
N TYR A 191 16.72 8.91 -0.12
CA TYR A 191 17.30 9.79 -1.13
C TYR A 191 16.99 11.25 -0.79
N SER A 192 18.02 12.11 -0.81
CA SER A 192 17.90 13.55 -0.54
C SER A 192 17.79 14.35 -1.85
N GLY A 193 17.45 15.64 -1.73
CA GLY A 193 17.34 16.55 -2.88
C GLY A 193 16.12 16.31 -3.77
N ILE A 194 15.19 15.45 -3.32
CA ILE A 194 13.92 15.22 -4.01
C ILE A 194 13.00 16.41 -3.76
N ARG A 195 12.46 16.96 -4.85
CA ARG A 195 11.45 18.02 -4.80
C ARG A 195 10.07 17.40 -4.76
N ILE A 196 9.26 17.82 -3.81
CA ILE A 196 7.84 17.48 -3.70
C ILE A 196 7.07 18.78 -3.89
N HIS A 197 6.39 18.91 -5.04
CA HIS A 197 5.72 20.14 -5.45
C HIS A 197 4.37 20.28 -4.75
N ASP A 198 4.11 21.46 -4.21
CA ASP A 198 2.78 21.80 -3.68
C ASP A 198 1.89 22.27 -4.83
N LEU A 199 0.74 21.60 -4.98
CA LEU A 199 -0.23 21.84 -6.04
C LEU A 199 -1.40 22.73 -5.61
N SER A 200 -1.35 23.33 -4.43
CA SER A 200 -2.41 24.23 -3.94
C SER A 200 -2.76 25.28 -4.99
N ASP A 201 -4.06 25.49 -5.20
CA ASP A 201 -4.66 26.38 -6.22
C ASP A 201 -4.51 25.90 -7.67
N HIS A 202 -3.93 24.72 -7.90
CA HIS A 202 -3.73 24.09 -9.21
C HIS A 202 -4.21 22.62 -9.23
N GLU A 203 -5.11 22.24 -8.33
CA GLU A 203 -5.61 20.87 -8.18
C GLU A 203 -6.24 20.32 -9.47
N ASP A 204 -6.96 21.17 -10.21
CA ASP A 204 -7.73 20.79 -11.40
C ASP A 204 -6.84 20.42 -12.60
N GLU A 205 -5.55 20.76 -12.57
CA GLU A 205 -4.57 20.38 -13.59
C GLU A 205 -4.16 18.90 -13.47
N PHE A 206 -4.43 18.26 -12.33
CA PHE A 206 -4.03 16.89 -12.02
C PHE A 206 -5.26 16.00 -11.88
N THR A 207 -5.40 15.07 -12.83
CA THR A 207 -6.55 14.18 -12.90
C THR A 207 -6.16 12.72 -12.71
N LEU A 208 -7.14 11.92 -12.27
CA LEU A 208 -6.96 10.49 -12.04
C LEU A 208 -6.47 9.72 -13.27
N ASP A 209 -6.95 10.06 -14.47
CA ASP A 209 -6.62 9.30 -15.68
C ASP A 209 -5.26 9.72 -16.28
N ILE A 210 -4.74 10.91 -15.95
CA ILE A 210 -3.44 11.41 -16.45
C ILE A 210 -2.34 11.21 -15.39
N SER A 211 -2.50 11.85 -14.23
CA SER A 211 -1.51 11.90 -13.17
C SER A 211 -1.58 10.70 -12.23
N GLY A 212 -2.71 10.00 -12.19
CA GLY A 212 -2.97 8.89 -11.27
C GLY A 212 -3.57 9.32 -9.93
N PHE A 213 -3.71 10.63 -9.70
CA PHE A 213 -4.30 11.20 -8.49
C PHE A 213 -5.10 12.46 -8.81
N GLN A 214 -5.98 12.84 -7.88
CA GLN A 214 -6.77 14.06 -7.94
C GLN A 214 -7.14 14.51 -6.52
N TYR A 215 -7.05 15.81 -6.26
CA TYR A 215 -7.52 16.41 -5.01
C TYR A 215 -8.96 16.91 -5.16
N LEU A 216 -9.75 16.69 -4.13
CA LEU A 216 -11.20 16.88 -4.17
C LEU A 216 -11.68 17.51 -2.87
N ARG A 217 -12.70 18.36 -2.97
CA ARG A 217 -13.45 18.81 -1.80
C ARG A 217 -14.66 17.89 -1.60
N VAL A 218 -14.60 17.07 -0.56
CA VAL A 218 -15.63 16.09 -0.19
C VAL A 218 -15.99 16.31 1.28
N PRO A 219 -16.81 17.33 1.62
CA PRO A 219 -17.22 17.58 3.00
C PRO A 219 -17.97 16.37 3.58
N THR A 220 -17.73 16.06 4.85
CA THR A 220 -18.45 15.01 5.59
C THR A 220 -18.91 15.53 6.94
N VAL A 221 -20.02 14.99 7.44
CA VAL A 221 -20.53 15.28 8.79
C VAL A 221 -19.83 14.45 9.87
N VAL A 222 -19.04 13.44 9.49
CA VAL A 222 -18.31 12.58 10.42
C VAL A 222 -17.19 13.38 11.09
N ARG A 223 -17.29 13.53 12.43
CA ARG A 223 -16.29 14.20 13.26
C ARG A 223 -15.59 13.26 14.24
N ASP A 224 -16.29 12.20 14.64
CA ASP A 224 -15.73 11.13 15.45
C ASP A 224 -15.24 10.00 14.55
N TRP A 225 -13.99 9.59 14.72
CA TRP A 225 -13.28 8.66 13.82
C TRP A 225 -12.99 7.34 14.53
N THR A 226 -14.05 6.76 15.11
CA THR A 226 -14.06 5.40 15.66
C THR A 226 -14.36 4.37 14.57
N LYS A 227 -14.10 3.09 14.85
CA LYS A 227 -14.46 1.98 13.97
C LYS A 227 -15.96 2.00 13.64
N GLU A 228 -16.78 2.14 14.67
CA GLU A 228 -18.24 2.11 14.56
C GLU A 228 -18.74 3.27 13.70
N ALA A 229 -18.25 4.49 13.93
CA ALA A 229 -18.65 5.66 13.15
C ALA A 229 -18.23 5.56 11.68
N VAL A 230 -17.03 5.04 11.41
CA VAL A 230 -16.56 4.86 10.03
C VAL A 230 -17.42 3.82 9.31
N GLU A 231 -17.61 2.64 9.88
CA GLU A 231 -18.34 1.56 9.21
C GLU A 231 -19.84 1.88 9.03
N SER A 232 -20.47 2.55 10.00
CA SER A 232 -21.92 2.84 9.96
C SER A 232 -22.30 4.14 9.25
N HIS A 233 -21.38 5.11 9.13
CA HIS A 233 -21.67 6.43 8.55
C HIS A 233 -20.74 6.78 7.39
N TYR A 234 -19.42 6.76 7.62
CA TYR A 234 -18.47 7.25 6.61
C TYR A 234 -18.40 6.36 5.36
N LEU A 235 -18.30 5.04 5.52
CA LEU A 235 -18.18 4.14 4.36
C LEU A 235 -19.44 4.16 3.48
N PRO A 236 -20.68 4.09 4.02
CA PRO A 236 -21.90 4.24 3.20
C PRO A 236 -22.01 5.60 2.50
N GLU A 237 -21.61 6.69 3.17
CA GLU A 237 -21.55 8.03 2.58
C GLU A 237 -20.59 8.06 1.39
N MET A 238 -19.38 7.53 1.57
CA MET A 238 -18.36 7.51 0.52
C MET A 238 -18.68 6.54 -0.61
N GLU A 239 -19.36 5.41 -0.35
CA GLU A 239 -19.82 4.51 -1.41
C GLU A 239 -20.80 5.23 -2.34
N THR A 240 -21.77 5.96 -1.76
CA THR A 240 -22.74 6.76 -2.52
C THR A 240 -22.05 7.87 -3.30
N TRP A 241 -21.13 8.59 -2.64
CA TRP A 241 -20.38 9.68 -3.28
C TRP A 241 -19.53 9.18 -4.44
N LEU A 242 -18.75 8.10 -4.26
CA LEU A 242 -17.92 7.49 -5.31
C LEU A 242 -18.77 7.00 -6.47
N LYS A 243 -19.93 6.38 -6.20
CA LYS A 243 -20.84 5.93 -7.25
C LYS A 243 -21.32 7.09 -8.11
N GLY A 244 -21.70 8.21 -7.50
CA GLY A 244 -22.10 9.42 -8.20
C GLY A 244 -20.95 10.08 -8.96
N PHE A 245 -19.78 10.21 -8.34
CA PHE A 245 -18.59 10.82 -8.93
C PHE A 245 -18.13 10.11 -10.21
N PHE A 246 -18.08 8.77 -10.18
CA PHE A 246 -17.66 7.99 -11.34
C PHE A 246 -18.80 7.69 -12.32
N GLY A 247 -20.06 7.96 -11.96
CA GLY A 247 -21.22 7.46 -12.71
C GLY A 247 -21.27 5.92 -12.76
N ALA A 248 -20.70 5.26 -11.75
CA ALA A 248 -20.42 3.83 -11.74
C ALA A 248 -21.69 2.99 -11.54
N GLN A 249 -21.75 1.81 -12.17
CA GLN A 249 -22.77 0.80 -11.90
C GLN A 249 -22.75 0.37 -10.43
N ARG A 250 -21.55 0.13 -9.88
CA ARG A 250 -21.35 -0.38 -8.52
C ARG A 250 -20.01 0.07 -7.94
N VAL A 251 -20.02 0.31 -6.62
CA VAL A 251 -18.81 0.53 -5.82
C VAL A 251 -18.79 -0.52 -4.71
N HIS A 252 -17.61 -1.06 -4.41
CA HIS A 252 -17.40 -1.98 -3.30
C HIS A 252 -16.19 -1.55 -2.48
N ILE A 253 -16.44 -0.98 -1.30
CA ILE A 253 -15.38 -0.61 -0.36
C ILE A 253 -14.96 -1.85 0.42
N TYR A 254 -13.68 -2.23 0.31
CA TYR A 254 -13.18 -3.49 0.85
C TYR A 254 -12.13 -3.31 1.97
N ALA A 255 -11.63 -2.08 2.14
CA ALA A 255 -10.67 -1.80 3.20
C ALA A 255 -10.76 -0.33 3.64
N TYR A 256 -10.47 -0.10 4.91
CA TYR A 256 -10.05 1.20 5.40
C TYR A 256 -8.88 1.06 6.38
N THR A 257 -8.15 2.14 6.62
CA THR A 257 -7.02 2.21 7.55
C THR A 257 -6.90 3.60 8.15
N PHE A 258 -6.74 3.66 9.46
CA PHE A 258 -6.39 4.89 10.16
C PHE A 258 -4.88 5.00 10.32
N ARG A 259 -4.33 6.21 10.12
CA ARG A 259 -2.89 6.45 10.30
C ARG A 259 -2.59 7.64 11.20
N CYS A 260 -1.77 7.42 12.23
CA CYS A 260 -1.27 8.45 13.14
C CYS A 260 -0.05 7.95 13.92
N ASP A 261 0.92 8.81 14.21
CA ASP A 261 2.09 8.50 15.05
C ASP A 261 1.85 8.77 16.55
N ASN A 262 0.63 9.18 16.93
CA ASN A 262 0.30 9.42 18.34
C ASN A 262 0.19 8.10 19.11
N ARG A 263 1.07 7.91 20.09
CA ARG A 263 1.15 6.71 20.94
C ARG A 263 -0.13 6.44 21.74
N GLU A 264 -0.89 7.46 22.12
CA GLU A 264 -2.16 7.30 22.85
C GLU A 264 -3.29 6.79 21.93
N ARG A 265 -3.31 7.24 20.67
CA ARG A 265 -4.28 6.75 19.66
C ARG A 265 -3.91 5.37 19.12
N THR A 266 -2.61 5.10 18.94
CA THR A 266 -2.11 3.80 18.45
C THR A 266 -2.12 2.70 19.51
N SER A 267 -2.22 3.04 20.81
CA SER A 267 -2.35 2.07 21.90
C SER A 267 -3.80 1.66 22.18
N THR A 268 -4.78 2.48 21.79
CA THR A 268 -6.19 2.28 22.11
C THR A 268 -7.00 1.69 20.96
N GLU A 269 -6.59 1.89 19.70
CA GLU A 269 -7.38 1.47 18.52
C GLU A 269 -6.50 1.14 17.27
N HIS A 270 -7.13 0.72 16.17
CA HIS A 270 -6.58 0.25 14.88
C HIS A 270 -5.70 1.26 14.08
N TRP A 271 -5.09 2.24 14.74
CA TRP A 271 -4.21 3.24 14.14
C TRP A 271 -2.83 2.65 13.90
N VAL A 272 -2.28 2.87 12.71
CA VAL A 272 -0.90 2.49 12.36
C VAL A 272 -0.08 3.72 11.96
N GLY A 273 1.24 3.65 12.10
CA GLY A 273 2.10 4.75 11.67
C GLY A 273 1.97 5.05 10.16
N PRO A 274 2.26 6.28 9.73
CA PRO A 274 2.47 6.63 8.34
C PRO A 274 3.48 5.72 7.63
N PHE A 275 3.21 5.36 6.37
CA PHE A 275 4.13 4.53 5.60
C PHE A 275 5.10 5.41 4.82
N MET A 276 6.37 5.32 5.17
CA MET A 276 7.41 6.28 4.76
C MET A 276 8.19 5.86 3.52
N ARG A 277 7.85 4.73 2.90
CA ARG A 277 8.50 4.25 1.67
C ARG A 277 7.57 4.42 0.47
N ALA A 278 8.11 4.81 -0.67
CA ALA A 278 7.41 4.89 -1.93
C ALA A 278 6.94 3.51 -2.39
N HIS A 279 5.63 3.35 -2.55
CA HIS A 279 4.99 2.09 -2.89
C HIS A 279 3.68 2.30 -3.67
N CYS A 280 3.20 1.22 -4.31
CA CYS A 280 1.80 1.05 -4.72
C CYS A 280 1.19 -0.10 -3.92
N ASP A 281 -0.06 0.05 -3.47
CA ASP A 281 -0.76 -0.98 -2.66
C ASP A 281 -1.12 -2.25 -3.43
N VAL A 282 -1.12 -2.18 -4.77
CA VAL A 282 -1.67 -3.19 -5.67
C VAL A 282 -0.76 -3.28 -6.90
N SER A 283 -0.37 -4.49 -7.27
CA SER A 283 0.22 -4.83 -8.57
C SER A 283 -0.84 -5.17 -9.63
N LEU A 284 -0.44 -5.39 -10.89
CA LEU A 284 -1.37 -5.85 -11.92
C LEU A 284 -2.07 -7.16 -11.53
N ASN A 285 -1.28 -8.13 -11.08
CA ASN A 285 -1.79 -9.43 -10.67
C ASN A 285 -2.61 -9.33 -9.38
N SER A 286 -2.24 -8.44 -8.45
CA SER A 286 -3.02 -8.19 -7.23
C SER A 286 -4.39 -7.61 -7.54
N GLY A 287 -4.52 -6.71 -8.52
CA GLY A 287 -5.81 -6.16 -8.93
C GLY A 287 -6.81 -7.26 -9.24
N LEU A 288 -6.44 -8.18 -10.15
CA LEU A 288 -7.28 -9.32 -10.53
C LEU A 288 -7.60 -10.22 -9.32
N ARG A 289 -6.59 -10.54 -8.50
CA ARG A 289 -6.78 -11.37 -7.29
C ARG A 289 -7.71 -10.74 -6.27
N ARG A 290 -7.59 -9.44 -6.03
CA ARG A 290 -8.45 -8.72 -5.09
C ARG A 290 -9.88 -8.65 -5.61
N LEU A 291 -10.07 -8.50 -6.92
CA LEU A 291 -11.40 -8.60 -7.52
C LEU A 291 -12.01 -9.99 -7.29
N ASP A 292 -11.25 -11.07 -7.52
CA ASP A 292 -11.70 -12.44 -7.27
C ASP A 292 -11.96 -12.72 -5.78
N LEU A 293 -11.13 -12.17 -4.89
CA LEU A 293 -11.27 -12.32 -3.44
C LEU A 293 -12.54 -11.62 -2.92
N HIS A 294 -12.78 -10.38 -3.36
CA HIS A 294 -13.84 -9.52 -2.82
C HIS A 294 -15.19 -9.69 -3.53
N LEU A 295 -15.18 -10.00 -4.84
CA LEU A 295 -16.38 -10.12 -5.67
C LEU A 295 -16.39 -11.45 -6.46
N PRO A 296 -16.23 -12.62 -5.80
CA PRO A 296 -16.00 -13.90 -6.47
C PRO A 296 -17.12 -14.34 -7.44
N HIS A 297 -18.36 -13.91 -7.22
CA HIS A 297 -19.49 -14.28 -8.07
C HIS A 297 -19.63 -13.42 -9.34
N ASP A 298 -19.09 -12.21 -9.30
CA ASP A 298 -19.26 -11.22 -10.38
C ASP A 298 -17.94 -10.96 -11.13
N ALA A 299 -16.80 -11.41 -10.59
CA ALA A 299 -15.47 -11.07 -11.08
C ALA A 299 -15.27 -11.34 -12.57
N ASP A 300 -15.66 -12.52 -13.08
CA ASP A 300 -15.52 -12.87 -14.50
C ASP A 300 -16.35 -11.97 -15.42
N GLN A 301 -17.49 -11.46 -14.95
CA GLN A 301 -18.29 -10.52 -15.70
C GLN A 301 -17.70 -9.10 -15.64
N ILE A 302 -17.22 -8.67 -14.46
CA ILE A 302 -16.59 -7.37 -14.26
C ILE A 302 -15.32 -7.24 -15.10
N LYS A 303 -14.50 -8.30 -15.19
CA LYS A 303 -13.26 -8.35 -15.99
C LYS A 303 -13.47 -8.09 -17.48
N LYS A 304 -14.71 -8.23 -18.00
CA LYS A 304 -15.05 -7.93 -19.41
C LYS A 304 -15.23 -6.42 -19.68
N GLY A 305 -15.38 -5.61 -18.64
CA GLY A 305 -15.54 -4.16 -18.73
C GLY A 305 -14.37 -3.40 -18.11
N ARG A 306 -14.51 -2.07 -18.06
CA ARG A 306 -13.58 -1.23 -17.31
C ARG A 306 -13.94 -1.24 -15.83
N TRP A 307 -12.94 -1.45 -14.98
CA TRP A 307 -13.08 -1.36 -13.54
C TRP A 307 -11.74 -0.89 -12.97
N ARG A 308 -11.78 -0.33 -11.77
CA ARG A 308 -10.63 0.32 -11.17
C ARG A 308 -10.65 0.19 -9.65
N MET A 309 -9.48 0.23 -9.04
CA MET A 309 -9.33 0.32 -7.59
C MET A 309 -8.79 1.70 -7.24
N VAL A 310 -9.47 2.38 -6.33
CA VAL A 310 -9.09 3.73 -5.90
C VAL A 310 -8.91 3.78 -4.38
N GLY A 311 -7.91 4.53 -3.96
CA GLY A 311 -7.74 4.97 -2.58
C GLY A 311 -8.36 6.35 -2.43
N LEU A 312 -9.12 6.58 -1.35
CA LEU A 312 -9.56 7.91 -0.95
C LEU A 312 -8.99 8.21 0.42
N TRP A 313 -7.94 9.04 0.44
CA TRP A 313 -7.22 9.45 1.63
C TRP A 313 -7.74 10.81 2.11
N ARG A 314 -8.07 10.91 3.40
CA ARG A 314 -8.60 12.11 4.03
C ARG A 314 -7.75 12.51 5.22
N ALA A 315 -7.37 13.78 5.24
CA ALA A 315 -6.78 14.42 6.40
C ALA A 315 -7.80 14.52 7.54
N LEU A 316 -7.45 14.04 8.74
CA LEU A 316 -8.26 14.17 9.95
C LEU A 316 -7.70 15.23 10.90
N THR A 317 -6.42 15.58 10.74
CA THR A 317 -5.80 16.75 11.35
C THR A 317 -5.32 17.71 10.26
N GLY A 318 -5.32 18.99 10.58
CA GLY A 318 -4.94 20.05 9.66
C GLY A 318 -5.18 21.43 10.27
N PRO A 319 -4.84 22.51 9.55
CA PRO A 319 -4.41 22.50 8.14
C PRO A 319 -2.97 21.98 7.94
N HIS A 320 -2.07 22.12 8.91
CA HIS A 320 -0.70 21.63 8.78
C HIS A 320 -0.55 20.19 9.29
N GLN A 321 0.31 19.42 8.64
CA GLN A 321 0.65 18.04 9.01
C GLN A 321 2.16 17.87 8.99
N ASP A 322 2.71 17.18 9.98
CA ASP A 322 4.14 16.84 10.07
C ASP A 322 4.59 15.83 9.01
N GLN A 323 3.69 14.90 8.64
CA GLN A 323 3.99 13.82 7.72
C GLN A 323 3.01 13.70 6.55
N PRO A 324 2.76 14.72 5.72
CA PRO A 324 1.75 14.66 4.65
C PRO A 324 1.98 13.53 3.63
N LEU A 325 0.97 13.26 2.80
CA LEU A 325 1.05 12.23 1.75
C LEU A 325 1.55 12.83 0.43
N ALA A 326 2.72 12.39 -0.02
CA ALA A 326 3.21 12.67 -1.37
C ALA A 326 2.73 11.60 -2.35
N VAL A 327 2.41 12.03 -3.57
CA VAL A 327 1.99 11.21 -4.70
C VAL A 327 2.91 11.46 -5.90
N LEU A 328 3.24 10.40 -6.63
CA LEU A 328 4.07 10.46 -7.82
C LEU A 328 3.19 10.59 -9.06
N ASP A 329 3.47 11.57 -9.92
CA ASP A 329 2.75 11.71 -11.19
C ASP A 329 3.15 10.60 -12.16
N ASN A 330 2.16 9.84 -12.61
CA ASN A 330 2.31 8.69 -13.51
C ASN A 330 3.06 9.02 -14.81
N ARG A 331 3.00 10.26 -15.30
CA ARG A 331 3.74 10.68 -16.51
C ARG A 331 5.25 10.61 -16.33
N SER A 332 5.74 10.59 -15.09
CA SER A 332 7.15 10.44 -14.73
C SER A 332 7.57 9.02 -14.34
N LEU A 333 6.63 8.07 -14.32
CA LEU A 333 6.83 6.67 -13.92
C LEU A 333 6.95 5.76 -15.15
N VAL A 334 7.71 4.67 -15.01
CA VAL A 334 7.70 3.51 -15.92
C VAL A 334 7.65 2.21 -15.12
N GLN A 335 7.24 1.12 -15.78
CA GLN A 335 7.11 -0.20 -15.14
C GLN A 335 8.41 -0.67 -14.48
N ASP A 336 9.57 -0.39 -15.08
CA ASP A 336 10.89 -0.79 -14.54
C ASP A 336 11.22 -0.16 -13.18
N ASP A 337 10.55 0.93 -12.81
CA ASP A 337 10.69 1.52 -11.48
C ASP A 337 9.88 0.75 -10.41
N LEU A 338 9.03 -0.20 -10.81
CA LEU A 338 8.13 -0.94 -9.92
C LEU A 338 8.64 -2.37 -9.71
N THR A 339 8.83 -2.75 -8.45
CA THR A 339 9.24 -4.11 -8.06
C THR A 339 8.08 -4.81 -7.39
N PRO A 340 7.54 -5.90 -7.97
CA PRO A 340 6.48 -6.66 -7.31
C PRO A 340 6.97 -7.19 -5.95
N ALA A 341 6.17 -6.97 -4.91
CA ALA A 341 6.48 -7.39 -3.55
C ALA A 341 5.29 -8.13 -2.94
N ASP A 342 5.51 -9.36 -2.49
CA ASP A 342 4.47 -10.19 -1.89
C ASP A 342 4.03 -9.62 -0.53
N ILE A 343 2.72 -9.53 -0.31
CA ILE A 343 2.15 -9.20 0.99
C ILE A 343 1.41 -10.44 1.51
N VAL A 344 2.03 -11.13 2.44
CA VAL A 344 1.56 -12.46 2.88
C VAL A 344 0.55 -12.30 4.02
N PHE A 345 -0.71 -12.59 3.75
CA PHE A 345 -1.77 -12.66 4.76
C PHE A 345 -2.08 -14.11 5.14
N PRO A 346 -2.74 -14.36 6.28
CA PRO A 346 -3.12 -15.72 6.66
C PRO A 346 -4.07 -16.43 5.69
N HIS A 347 -4.83 -15.68 4.88
CA HIS A 347 -5.86 -16.23 4.00
C HIS A 347 -5.49 -16.23 2.52
N TYR A 348 -4.48 -15.46 2.12
CA TYR A 348 -4.02 -15.38 0.75
C TYR A 348 -2.67 -14.67 0.66
N CYS A 349 -2.00 -14.79 -0.49
CA CYS A 349 -0.89 -13.92 -0.83
C CYS A 349 -1.38 -12.79 -1.73
N ASP A 350 -1.14 -11.56 -1.30
CA ASP A 350 -1.36 -10.36 -2.10
C ASP A 350 -0.03 -9.84 -2.66
N GLU A 351 -0.06 -8.74 -3.42
CA GLU A 351 1.16 -8.13 -3.96
C GLU A 351 0.97 -6.62 -4.16
N GLY A 352 1.99 -5.84 -3.81
CA GLY A 352 2.10 -4.43 -4.15
C GLY A 352 3.33 -4.19 -5.01
N TYR A 353 3.61 -2.93 -5.31
CA TYR A 353 4.90 -2.53 -5.89
C TYR A 353 5.71 -1.73 -4.88
N GLU A 354 6.96 -2.14 -4.68
CA GLU A 354 8.00 -1.30 -4.07
C GLU A 354 8.67 -0.48 -5.18
N VAL A 355 8.90 0.82 -4.93
CA VAL A 355 9.36 1.74 -5.98
C VAL A 355 10.87 1.90 -5.90
N ARG A 356 11.56 1.73 -7.03
CA ARG A 356 12.99 2.02 -7.20
C ARG A 356 13.19 3.49 -7.51
N TYR A 357 14.30 4.05 -7.05
CA TYR A 357 14.59 5.46 -7.29
C TYR A 357 14.85 5.77 -8.78
N SER A 358 14.35 6.92 -9.22
CA SER A 358 14.68 7.55 -10.49
C SER A 358 14.75 9.07 -10.31
N PRO A 359 15.74 9.75 -10.88
CA PRO A 359 15.79 11.22 -10.89
C PRO A 359 14.69 11.86 -11.75
N LEU A 360 14.00 11.07 -12.60
CA LEU A 360 12.90 11.53 -13.43
C LEU A 360 11.57 11.62 -12.67
N HIS A 361 11.46 11.02 -11.47
CA HIS A 361 10.26 11.09 -10.65
C HIS A 361 9.86 12.54 -10.31
N ARG A 362 8.57 12.86 -10.44
CA ARG A 362 7.98 14.14 -10.05
C ARG A 362 6.89 13.93 -9.01
N TRP A 363 7.21 14.32 -7.79
CA TRP A 363 6.36 14.16 -6.62
C TRP A 363 5.55 15.42 -6.35
N PHE A 364 4.33 15.21 -5.87
CA PHE A 364 3.38 16.26 -5.54
C PHE A 364 2.72 16.00 -4.19
N TYR A 365 2.26 17.05 -3.55
CA TYR A 365 1.40 17.00 -2.36
C TYR A 365 0.54 18.27 -2.31
N LYS A 366 -0.45 18.32 -1.43
CA LYS A 366 -1.22 19.54 -1.15
C LYS A 366 -1.00 19.97 0.28
N GLN A 367 -0.53 21.19 0.49
CA GLN A 367 -0.45 21.76 1.84
C GLN A 367 -1.83 22.18 2.34
N ARG A 368 -1.96 22.38 3.66
CA ARG A 368 -3.12 23.03 4.29
C ARG A 368 -4.46 22.30 4.08
N MET A 369 -4.44 20.99 3.84
CA MET A 369 -5.65 20.17 3.75
C MET A 369 -6.46 20.22 5.05
N THR A 370 -7.77 20.38 4.91
CA THR A 370 -8.76 20.32 5.99
C THR A 370 -9.45 18.97 5.99
N SER A 371 -10.33 18.72 6.97
CA SER A 371 -11.15 17.50 6.98
C SER A 371 -12.11 17.39 5.81
N ASP A 372 -12.39 18.49 5.10
CA ASP A 372 -13.24 18.51 3.91
C ASP A 372 -12.48 18.14 2.63
N ASP A 373 -11.15 18.13 2.67
CA ASP A 373 -10.31 17.77 1.53
C ASP A 373 -10.03 16.27 1.52
N ALA A 374 -10.06 15.68 0.33
CA ALA A 374 -9.69 14.30 0.09
C ALA A 374 -8.74 14.20 -1.11
N LEU A 375 -7.80 13.28 -1.02
CA LEU A 375 -6.92 12.88 -2.11
C LEU A 375 -7.43 11.52 -2.62
N MET A 376 -7.87 11.48 -3.88
CA MET A 376 -8.19 10.23 -4.55
C MET A 376 -7.03 9.83 -5.46
N PHE A 377 -6.64 8.56 -5.43
CA PHE A 377 -5.53 8.07 -6.25
C PHE A 377 -5.75 6.63 -6.71
N LYS A 378 -5.17 6.28 -7.86
CA LYS A 378 -5.26 4.96 -8.47
C LYS A 378 -4.43 3.95 -7.67
N LEU A 379 -5.09 2.89 -7.24
CA LEU A 379 -4.43 1.67 -6.81
C LEU A 379 -4.28 0.70 -7.99
N TYR A 380 -5.26 0.69 -8.91
CA TYR A 380 -5.25 -0.11 -10.12
C TYR A 380 -6.29 0.45 -11.12
N ASP A 381 -6.05 0.35 -12.43
CA ASP A 381 -7.08 0.50 -13.48
C ASP A 381 -6.93 -0.64 -14.50
N SER A 382 -8.05 -1.20 -14.94
CA SER A 382 -8.03 -2.26 -15.96
C SER A 382 -7.76 -1.71 -17.36
N SER A 383 -7.97 -0.40 -17.60
CA SER A 383 -7.59 0.27 -18.84
C SER A 383 -6.08 0.55 -18.88
N SER A 384 -5.43 0.18 -19.99
CA SER A 384 -4.02 0.48 -20.25
C SER A 384 -3.79 1.89 -20.81
N ASP A 385 -4.85 2.60 -21.18
CA ASP A 385 -4.78 3.90 -21.88
C ASP A 385 -4.68 5.09 -20.92
N VAL A 386 -4.73 4.83 -19.61
CA VAL A 386 -4.76 5.82 -18.53
C VAL A 386 -3.72 5.46 -17.47
N SER A 387 -3.48 6.37 -16.53
CA SER A 387 -2.74 6.03 -15.32
C SER A 387 -3.40 4.87 -14.56
N ARG A 388 -2.62 3.83 -14.33
CA ARG A 388 -3.07 2.60 -13.65
C ARG A 388 -2.72 2.59 -12.18
N PHE A 389 -1.64 3.29 -11.81
CA PHE A 389 -1.06 3.28 -10.48
C PHE A 389 -0.64 4.67 -10.08
N CYS A 390 -0.68 4.95 -8.77
CA CYS A 390 -0.14 6.16 -8.19
C CYS A 390 0.79 5.78 -7.03
N PRO A 391 2.10 5.70 -7.27
CA PRO A 391 3.05 5.54 -6.18
C PRO A 391 2.92 6.67 -5.17
N HIS A 392 2.96 6.32 -3.88
CA HIS A 392 2.78 7.30 -2.81
C HIS A 392 3.67 6.99 -1.61
N SER A 393 3.97 8.03 -0.82
CA SER A 393 4.76 7.92 0.40
C SER A 393 4.40 9.05 1.36
N ALA A 394 4.33 8.75 2.65
CA ALA A 394 4.46 9.80 3.65
C ALA A 394 5.88 10.38 3.59
N PHE A 395 6.02 11.67 3.88
CA PHE A 395 7.32 12.32 4.04
C PHE A 395 7.29 13.30 5.20
N ILE A 396 8.43 13.57 5.82
CA ILE A 396 8.52 14.59 6.89
C ILE A 396 8.61 15.95 6.21
N ASP A 397 7.62 16.82 6.42
CA ASP A 397 7.62 18.18 5.87
C ASP A 397 8.58 19.06 6.69
N PRO A 398 9.70 19.52 6.10
CA PRO A 398 10.68 20.32 6.84
C PRO A 398 10.21 21.76 7.08
N THR A 399 9.10 22.18 6.48
CA THR A 399 8.61 23.57 6.53
C THR A 399 7.62 23.82 7.65
N VAL A 400 7.06 22.77 8.24
CA VAL A 400 6.11 22.92 9.34
C VAL A 400 6.83 23.08 10.69
N PRO A 401 6.30 23.92 11.61
CA PRO A 401 6.88 24.06 12.95
C PRO A 401 6.98 22.74 13.72
N PRO A 402 7.98 22.55 14.62
CA PRO A 402 8.13 21.33 15.42
C PRO A 402 6.93 20.99 16.32
N ASP A 403 6.09 21.96 16.65
CA ASP A 403 4.87 21.83 17.43
C ASP A 403 3.61 21.55 16.58
N THR A 404 3.79 21.35 15.26
CA THR A 404 2.70 20.95 14.36
C THR A 404 2.07 19.65 14.85
N PRO A 405 0.72 19.59 14.96
CA PRO A 405 0.04 18.37 15.34
C PRO A 405 0.42 17.20 14.44
N GLN A 406 0.63 16.04 15.06
CA GLN A 406 0.86 14.81 14.32
C GLN A 406 -0.29 14.54 13.35
N ARG A 407 0.07 14.10 12.15
CA ARG A 407 -0.89 13.69 11.15
C ARG A 407 -1.81 12.60 11.70
N ALA A 408 -3.11 12.80 11.53
CA ALA A 408 -4.12 11.76 11.59
C ALA A 408 -4.81 11.72 10.23
N SER A 409 -4.98 10.53 9.67
CA SER A 409 -5.69 10.35 8.41
C SER A 409 -6.50 9.06 8.39
N VAL A 410 -7.50 9.01 7.52
CA VAL A 410 -8.20 7.78 7.14
C VAL A 410 -8.06 7.57 5.64
N GLU A 411 -7.84 6.33 5.24
CA GLU A 411 -7.80 5.93 3.85
C GLU A 411 -8.75 4.76 3.65
N LEU A 412 -9.73 4.91 2.75
CA LEU A 412 -10.53 3.79 2.27
C LEU A 412 -10.02 3.33 0.91
N ARG A 413 -10.27 2.06 0.58
CA ARG A 413 -9.97 1.48 -0.73
C ARG A 413 -11.23 0.85 -1.31
N ALA A 414 -11.53 1.16 -2.56
CA ALA A 414 -12.76 0.78 -3.22
C ALA A 414 -12.49 0.19 -4.60
N ILE A 415 -13.27 -0.84 -4.97
CA ILE A 415 -13.43 -1.30 -6.35
C ILE A 415 -14.59 -0.52 -6.96
N VAL A 416 -14.35 0.13 -8.09
CA VAL A 416 -15.33 0.89 -8.86
C VAL A 416 -15.53 0.17 -10.19
N ILE A 417 -16.79 -0.13 -10.50
CA ILE A 417 -17.22 -0.88 -11.68
C ILE A 417 -18.10 0.05 -12.51
N ASP A 418 -17.65 0.34 -13.73
CA ASP A 418 -18.31 1.28 -14.64
C ASP A 418 -19.67 0.78 -15.12
#